data_AF-A0A3M5WKP9-F1
#
_entry.id   AF-A0A3M5WKP9-F1
#
_cell.length_a   1.000
_cell.length_b   1.000
_cell.length_c   1.000
_cell.angle_alpha   90.00
_cell.angle_beta   90.00
_cell.angle_gamma   90.00
#
_symmetry.space_group_name_H-M   'P 1'
#
loop_
_entity.id
_entity.type
_entity.pdbx_description
1 polymer ?
#
loop_
_entity_poly.entity_id
_entity_poly.type
_entity_poly.pdbx_seq_one_letter_code
_entity_poly.pdbx_strand_id
1 'polypeptide(L)'
;MDDLVCQCLAIHFKLLPVLQDWLGCPVYFTLGWIDDGKNGMFKFGDPLIKSLLDGEPRSSVVNLHAWLTLPSMEIFDVTLSTTIAKVNNLTEGYGGVFSQHPDSLKGIAFKPMLLGEEFLIRSKLLRFE
;
A
#
# COMPACT_ATOMS: atom_id res chain seq x y z
N MET A 1 -7.47 11.96 -12.68
CA MET A 1 -7.80 10.64 -12.09
C MET A 1 -6.80 10.44 -10.97
N ASP A 2 -6.80 11.37 -10.00
CA ASP A 2 -5.59 11.74 -9.23
C ASP A 2 -5.93 11.97 -7.77
N ASP A 3 -6.31 10.90 -7.07
CA ASP A 3 -6.51 11.03 -5.62
C ASP A 3 -6.27 9.71 -4.89
N LEU A 4 -6.71 8.57 -5.44
CA LEU A 4 -6.68 7.31 -4.69
C LEU A 4 -5.26 6.79 -4.37
N VAL A 5 -4.30 6.98 -5.29
CA VAL A 5 -2.90 6.51 -5.11
C VAL A 5 -2.19 7.32 -4.02
N CYS A 6 -2.47 8.62 -3.93
CA CYS A 6 -2.00 9.45 -2.82
C CYS A 6 -2.77 9.17 -1.53
N GLN A 7 -4.08 8.87 -1.62
CA GLN A 7 -4.91 8.56 -0.47
C GLN A 7 -4.50 7.26 0.21
N CYS A 8 -4.14 6.20 -0.53
CA CYS A 8 -3.68 4.95 0.10
C CYS A 8 -2.47 5.15 1.02
N LEU A 9 -1.43 5.80 0.49
CA LEU A 9 -0.21 6.11 1.27
C LEU A 9 -0.56 6.98 2.48
N ALA A 10 -1.30 8.07 2.27
CA ALA A 10 -1.64 9.02 3.33
C ALA A 10 -2.54 8.41 4.41
N ILE A 11 -3.52 7.59 4.04
CA ILE A 11 -4.44 6.92 4.97
C ILE A 11 -3.67 5.97 5.87
N HIS A 12 -2.85 5.08 5.30
CA HIS A 12 -2.09 4.13 6.10
C HIS A 12 -1.01 4.82 6.95
N PHE A 13 -0.37 5.87 6.43
CA PHE A 13 0.63 6.62 7.20
C PHE A 13 0.01 7.32 8.42
N LYS A 14 -1.18 7.93 8.27
CA LYS A 14 -1.93 8.51 9.39
C LYS A 14 -2.46 7.46 10.37
N LEU A 15 -2.81 6.28 9.87
CA LEU A 15 -3.35 5.20 10.68
C LEU A 15 -2.27 4.47 11.50
N LEU A 16 -1.04 4.41 11.00
CA LEU A 16 0.08 3.72 11.65
C LEU A 16 0.22 4.06 13.14
N PRO A 17 0.37 5.33 13.57
CA PRO A 17 0.55 5.63 15.00
C PRO A 17 -0.68 5.27 15.84
N VAL A 18 -1.89 5.41 15.28
CA VAL A 18 -3.14 5.06 15.96
C VAL A 18 -3.21 3.55 16.20
N LEU A 19 -2.85 2.75 15.19
CA LEU A 19 -2.91 1.29 15.28
C LEU A 19 -1.83 0.75 16.21
N GLN A 20 -0.62 1.35 16.21
CA GLN A 20 0.44 1.00 17.16
C GLN A 20 0.03 1.24 18.61
N ASP A 21 -0.53 2.41 18.89
CA ASP A 21 -1.00 2.77 20.23
C ASP A 21 -2.12 1.84 20.69
N TRP A 22 -3.10 1.59 19.82
CA TRP A 22 -4.25 0.75 20.14
C TRP A 22 -3.89 -0.73 20.36
N LEU A 23 -2.99 -1.30 19.56
CA LEU A 23 -2.57 -2.69 19.68
C LEU A 23 -1.47 -2.92 20.72
N GLY A 24 -0.78 -1.84 21.14
CA GLY A 24 0.38 -1.95 22.03
C GLY A 24 1.56 -2.72 21.40
N CYS A 25 1.68 -2.71 20.07
CA CYS A 25 2.74 -3.41 19.35
C CYS A 25 3.27 -2.60 18.15
N PRO A 26 4.48 -2.89 17.65
CA PRO A 26 5.00 -2.26 16.44
C PRO A 26 4.11 -2.56 15.23
N VAL A 27 3.91 -1.58 14.36
CA VAL A 27 3.20 -1.75 13.08
C VAL A 27 4.07 -1.18 11.97
N TYR A 28 4.24 -1.95 10.90
CA TYR A 28 5.15 -1.60 9.83
C TYR A 28 4.38 -1.04 8.64
N PHE A 29 4.78 0.14 8.17
CA PHE A 29 4.33 0.66 6.88
C PHE A 29 4.99 -0.14 5.76
N THR A 30 4.21 -0.81 4.93
CA THR A 30 4.75 -1.70 3.89
C THR A 30 4.31 -1.20 2.52
N LEU A 31 5.27 -1.04 1.62
CA LEU A 31 5.03 -0.77 0.20
C LEU A 31 5.22 -2.05 -0.60
N GLY A 32 4.33 -2.29 -1.55
CA GLY A 32 4.47 -3.42 -2.44
C GLY A 32 3.31 -3.53 -3.41
N TRP A 33 3.12 -4.74 -3.94
CA TRP A 33 2.11 -5.00 -4.95
C TRP A 33 1.32 -6.27 -4.63
N ILE A 34 0.21 -6.45 -5.32
CA ILE A 34 -0.72 -7.54 -5.07
C ILE A 34 -0.72 -8.43 -6.30
N ASP A 35 -0.40 -9.71 -6.10
CA ASP A 35 -0.55 -10.74 -7.11
C ASP A 35 -1.98 -11.27 -7.07
N ASP A 36 -2.76 -10.98 -8.10
CA ASP A 36 -4.15 -11.40 -8.27
C ASP A 36 -4.28 -12.62 -9.21
N GLY A 37 -3.15 -13.28 -9.54
CA GLY A 37 -3.10 -14.35 -10.52
C GLY A 37 -3.27 -13.90 -11.97
N LYS A 38 -3.30 -12.58 -12.23
CA LYS A 38 -3.40 -11.99 -13.57
C LYS A 38 -2.16 -11.13 -13.85
N ASN A 39 -2.33 -9.81 -13.91
CA ASN A 39 -1.25 -8.87 -14.20
C ASN A 39 -0.58 -8.33 -12.93
N GLY A 40 -1.20 -8.54 -11.76
CA GLY A 40 -0.82 -7.94 -10.50
C GLY A 40 -1.28 -6.49 -10.39
N MET A 41 -1.92 -6.16 -9.28
CA MET A 41 -2.33 -4.79 -8.96
C MET A 41 -1.14 -4.02 -8.38
N PHE A 42 -0.95 -2.78 -8.83
CA PHE A 42 0.13 -1.90 -8.36
C PHE A 42 1.53 -2.48 -8.56
N LYS A 43 1.70 -3.39 -9.54
CA LYS A 43 2.96 -4.12 -9.73
C LYS A 43 4.12 -3.17 -10.03
N PHE A 44 5.16 -3.25 -9.21
CA PHE A 44 6.43 -2.58 -9.42
C PHE A 44 7.60 -3.44 -8.94
N GLY A 45 8.81 -3.05 -9.34
CA GLY A 45 10.05 -3.72 -8.96
C GLY A 45 11.24 -2.76 -8.99
N ASP A 46 12.43 -3.34 -8.83
CA ASP A 46 13.70 -2.61 -8.73
C ASP A 46 13.94 -1.54 -9.80
N PRO A 47 13.57 -1.73 -11.08
CA PRO A 47 13.75 -0.68 -12.09
C PRO A 47 12.99 0.61 -11.75
N LEU A 48 11.75 0.49 -11.26
CA LEU A 48 10.96 1.65 -10.85
C LEU A 48 11.54 2.26 -9.57
N ILE A 49 11.89 1.43 -8.58
CA ILE A 49 12.50 1.89 -7.32
C ILE A 49 13.75 2.73 -7.60
N LYS A 50 14.62 2.23 -8.47
CA LYS A 50 15.85 2.93 -8.87
C LYS A 50 15.55 4.25 -9.58
N SER A 51 14.70 4.24 -10.60
CA SER A 51 14.28 5.46 -11.33
C SER A 51 13.72 6.54 -10.39
N LEU A 52 12.93 6.12 -9.38
CA LEU A 52 12.36 7.02 -8.38
C LEU A 52 13.41 7.62 -7.44
N LEU A 53 14.43 6.84 -7.05
CA LEU A 53 15.55 7.31 -6.23
C LEU A 53 16.52 8.21 -7.00
N ASP A 54 16.74 7.94 -8.29
CA ASP A 54 17.63 8.71 -9.17
C ASP A 54 17.00 10.05 -9.62
N GLY A 55 15.70 10.24 -9.36
CA GLY A 55 15.00 11.50 -9.62
C GLY A 55 14.65 11.73 -11.09
N GLU A 56 14.48 10.67 -11.88
CA GLU A 56 14.13 10.76 -13.29
C GLU A 56 12.79 11.52 -13.51
N PRO A 57 12.64 12.27 -14.62
CA PRO A 57 11.40 12.98 -14.94
C PRO A 57 10.19 12.05 -15.02
N ARG A 58 9.09 12.42 -14.37
CA ARG A 58 7.89 11.55 -14.22
C ARG A 58 6.69 12.11 -14.97
N SER A 59 5.95 11.24 -15.66
CA SER A 59 4.60 11.53 -16.13
C SER A 59 3.62 11.40 -14.96
N SER A 60 3.55 12.44 -14.13
CA SER A 60 2.52 12.82 -13.12
C SER A 60 1.93 11.80 -12.12
N VAL A 61 1.99 10.47 -12.28
CA VAL A 61 1.39 9.50 -11.34
C VAL A 61 2.28 8.26 -11.19
N VAL A 62 2.73 8.00 -9.97
CA VAL A 62 3.47 6.77 -9.64
C VAL A 62 2.52 5.81 -8.95
N ASN A 63 2.26 4.66 -9.56
CA ASN A 63 1.29 3.68 -9.06
C ASN A 63 1.89 2.81 -7.94
N LEU A 64 1.92 3.33 -6.72
CA LEU A 64 2.37 2.62 -5.52
C LEU A 64 1.18 2.27 -4.61
N HIS A 65 1.30 1.15 -3.91
CA HIS A 65 0.34 0.72 -2.90
C HIS A 65 1.04 0.47 -1.57
N ALA A 66 0.36 0.83 -0.49
CA ALA A 66 0.82 0.58 0.85
C ALA A 66 -0.25 -0.10 1.71
N TRP A 67 0.21 -0.81 2.72
CA TRP A 67 -0.62 -1.37 3.78
C TRP A 67 0.17 -1.36 5.09
N LEU A 68 -0.51 -1.72 6.18
CA LEU A 68 0.13 -1.92 7.46
C LEU A 68 0.37 -3.41 7.69
N THR A 69 1.55 -3.77 8.17
CA THR A 69 1.92 -5.16 8.51
C THR A 69 2.12 -5.27 10.00
N LEU A 70 1.43 -6.21 10.64
CA LEU A 70 1.60 -6.51 12.06
C LEU A 70 2.79 -7.44 12.29
N PRO A 71 3.32 -7.56 13.53
CA PRO A 71 4.41 -8.49 13.84
C PRO A 71 4.03 -9.96 13.60
N SER A 72 2.73 -10.27 13.61
CA SER A 72 2.17 -11.56 13.23
C SER A 72 2.18 -11.82 11.72
N MET A 73 2.72 -10.91 10.92
CA MET A 73 2.60 -10.88 9.45
C MET A 73 1.19 -10.63 8.93
N GLU A 74 0.21 -10.37 9.81
CA GLU A 74 -1.13 -9.99 9.38
C GLU A 74 -1.08 -8.71 8.55
N ILE A 75 -1.71 -8.76 7.38
CA ILE A 75 -1.87 -7.63 6.48
C ILE A 75 -3.10 -6.88 6.93
N PHE A 76 -2.95 -5.58 7.16
CA PHE A 76 -4.01 -4.65 7.52
C PHE A 76 -4.08 -3.54 6.48
N ASP A 77 -5.07 -3.61 5.59
CA ASP A 77 -5.27 -2.67 4.48
C ASP A 77 -6.69 -2.13 4.47
N VAL A 78 -6.84 -0.84 4.75
CA VAL A 78 -8.15 -0.16 4.85
C VAL A 78 -8.61 0.44 3.53
N THR A 79 -7.85 0.25 2.44
CA THR A 79 -8.08 0.92 1.15
C THR A 79 -8.30 -0.05 0.00
N LEU A 80 -7.76 -1.27 0.09
CA LEU A 80 -7.83 -2.23 -1.00
C LEU A 80 -9.27 -2.65 -1.32
N SER A 81 -10.08 -2.98 -0.31
CA SER A 81 -11.47 -3.39 -0.53
C SER A 81 -12.26 -2.30 -1.25
N THR A 82 -12.10 -1.04 -0.83
CA THR A 82 -12.73 0.11 -1.50
C THR A 82 -12.22 0.29 -2.93
N THR A 83 -10.92 0.08 -3.15
CA THR A 83 -10.31 0.19 -4.49
C THR A 83 -10.85 -0.87 -5.44
N ILE A 84 -10.90 -2.14 -4.99
CA ILE A 84 -11.47 -3.25 -5.76
C ILE A 84 -12.95 -3.00 -6.06
N ALA A 85 -13.72 -2.56 -5.06
CA ALA A 85 -15.14 -2.24 -5.22
C ALA A 85 -15.35 -1.14 -6.28
N LYS A 86 -14.58 -0.06 -6.20
CA LYS A 86 -14.62 1.05 -7.15
C LYS A 86 -14.25 0.63 -8.57
N VAL A 87 -13.18 -0.15 -8.75
CA VAL A 87 -12.74 -0.63 -10.07
C VAL A 87 -13.78 -1.55 -10.72
N ASN A 88 -14.47 -2.37 -9.92
CA ASN A 88 -15.47 -3.32 -10.42
C ASN A 88 -16.91 -2.75 -10.42
N ASN A 89 -17.11 -1.47 -10.10
CA ASN A 89 -18.43 -0.84 -9.95
C ASN A 89 -19.36 -1.57 -8.98
N LEU A 90 -18.81 -2.13 -7.90
CA LEU A 90 -19.54 -2.81 -6.83
C LEU A 90 -19.74 -1.86 -5.66
N THR A 91 -20.95 -1.75 -5.13
CA THR A 91 -21.19 -0.99 -3.89
C THR A 91 -20.77 -1.77 -2.65
N GLU A 92 -20.82 -3.11 -2.71
CA GLU A 92 -20.24 -3.97 -1.69
C GLU A 92 -18.71 -3.82 -1.68
N GLY A 93 -18.14 -3.60 -0.49
CA GLY A 93 -16.68 -3.46 -0.30
C GLY A 93 -16.20 -2.03 -0.05
N TYR A 94 -17.03 -1.00 -0.27
CA TYR A 94 -16.72 0.36 0.16
C TYR A 94 -16.59 0.43 1.69
N GLY A 95 -15.49 1.01 2.17
CA GLY A 95 -15.17 1.10 3.60
C GLY A 95 -14.76 -0.24 4.25
N GLY A 96 -14.63 -1.31 3.46
CA GLY A 96 -14.14 -2.59 3.95
C GLY A 96 -12.67 -2.52 4.36
N VAL A 97 -12.32 -3.30 5.39
CA VAL A 97 -10.94 -3.49 5.85
C VAL A 97 -10.50 -4.90 5.49
N PHE A 98 -9.32 -5.01 4.89
CA PHE A 98 -8.67 -6.27 4.63
C PHE A 98 -7.70 -6.56 5.78
N SER A 99 -8.05 -7.48 6.68
CA SER A 99 -7.24 -7.87 7.86
C SER A 99 -7.09 -9.39 7.90
N GLN A 100 -6.01 -9.93 7.32
CA GLN A 100 -5.79 -11.38 7.22
C GLN A 100 -4.31 -11.75 7.19
N HIS A 101 -3.98 -12.92 7.70
CA HIS A 101 -2.64 -13.51 7.56
C HIS A 101 -2.39 -13.90 6.10
N PRO A 102 -1.22 -13.64 5.50
CA PRO A 102 -0.94 -13.95 4.10
C PRO A 102 -1.18 -15.43 3.75
N ASP A 103 -0.83 -16.35 4.66
CA ASP A 103 -1.02 -17.79 4.45
C ASP A 103 -2.50 -18.24 4.39
N SER A 104 -3.44 -17.43 4.89
CA SER A 104 -4.87 -17.75 4.80
C SER A 104 -5.50 -17.28 3.49
N LEU A 105 -4.77 -16.50 2.68
CA LEU A 105 -5.28 -15.92 1.45
C LEU A 105 -5.34 -16.96 0.32
N LYS A 106 -6.40 -16.89 -0.49
CA LYS A 106 -6.59 -17.73 -1.68
C LYS A 106 -6.86 -16.86 -2.89
N GLY A 107 -6.13 -17.10 -3.98
CA GLY A 107 -6.29 -16.36 -5.24
C GLY A 107 -5.75 -14.94 -5.22
N ILE A 108 -5.15 -14.51 -4.11
CA ILE A 108 -4.48 -13.22 -3.95
C ILE A 108 -3.25 -13.40 -3.05
N ALA A 109 -2.15 -12.73 -3.38
CA ALA A 109 -0.95 -12.71 -2.54
C ALA A 109 -0.34 -11.31 -2.49
N PHE A 110 -0.03 -10.83 -1.28
CA PHE A 110 0.67 -9.57 -1.10
C PHE A 110 2.16 -9.81 -1.28
N LYS A 111 2.82 -8.91 -2.02
CA LYS A 111 4.24 -8.97 -2.36
C LYS A 111 4.92 -7.72 -1.78
N PRO A 112 5.38 -7.77 -0.52
CA PRO A 112 6.13 -6.68 0.09
C PRO A 112 7.40 -6.39 -0.72
N MET A 113 7.71 -5.12 -0.92
CA MET A 113 8.92 -4.67 -1.63
C MET A 113 9.80 -3.80 -0.75
N LEU A 114 9.20 -2.87 0.01
CA LEU A 114 9.91 -1.93 0.88
C LEU A 114 9.17 -1.79 2.21
N LEU A 115 9.93 -1.60 3.28
CA LEU A 115 9.42 -1.36 4.63
C LEU A 115 9.80 0.06 5.08
N GLY A 116 8.86 0.72 5.75
CA GLY A 116 8.97 2.08 6.24
C GLY A 116 8.74 3.16 5.19
N GLU A 117 8.74 4.41 5.64
CA GLU A 117 8.50 5.60 4.83
C GLU A 117 9.76 6.18 4.16
N GLU A 118 10.96 5.71 4.53
CA GLU A 118 12.24 6.28 4.10
C GLU A 118 12.37 6.38 2.57
N PHE A 119 11.87 5.35 1.86
CA PHE A 119 11.83 5.38 0.40
C PHE A 119 11.01 6.54 -0.16
N LEU A 120 9.84 6.83 0.43
CA LEU A 120 8.96 7.92 -0.02
C LEU A 120 9.62 9.29 0.19
N ILE A 121 10.35 9.45 1.29
CA ILE A 121 11.12 10.65 1.60
C ILE A 121 12.25 10.84 0.59
N ARG A 122 13.10 9.82 0.41
CA ARG A 122 14.25 9.87 -0.51
C ARG A 122 13.85 10.07 -1.98
N SER A 123 12.75 9.46 -2.40
CA SER A 123 12.19 9.61 -3.75
C SER A 123 11.36 10.89 -3.93
N LYS A 124 11.26 11.74 -2.89
CA LYS A 124 10.49 12.99 -2.86
C LYS A 124 8.99 12.81 -3.18
N LEU A 125 8.48 11.61 -2.96
CA LEU A 125 7.05 11.26 -3.08
C LEU A 125 6.26 11.70 -1.86
N LEU A 126 6.89 11.71 -0.68
CA LEU A 126 6.36 12.34 0.52
C LEU A 126 7.12 13.65 0.75
N ARG A 127 6.39 14.75 0.91
CA ARG A 127 6.93 16.05 1.32
C ARG A 127 6.28 16.42 2.64
N PHE A 128 7.08 16.77 3.63
CA PHE A 128 6.59 17.45 4.81
C PHE A 128 6.40 18.92 4.42
N GLU A 129 5.14 19.38 4.40
CA GLU A 129 4.81 20.81 4.40
C GLU A 129 4.78 21.33 5.84
#